data_AF-A0A2P7PZ24-F1
#
_entry.id   AF-A0A2P7PZ24-F1
#
_cell.length_a   1.000
_cell.length_b   1.000
_cell.length_c   1.000
_cell.angle_alpha   90.00
_cell.angle_beta   90.00
_cell.angle_gamma   90.00
#
_symmetry.space_group_name_H-M   'P 1'
#
loop_
_entity.id
_entity.type
_entity.pdbx_description
1 polymer ?
#
loop_
_entity_poly.entity_id
_entity_poly.type
_entity_poly.pdbx_seq_one_letter_code
_entity_poly.pdbx_strand_id
1 'polypeptide(L)'
;MSKKIGKSNSKKDIKILDYNKVSERLGQKTEINNTLRSKCQRRKGFTLIEMIVVVTIIGILSGIVAIKYNGAQKMAKENTDYANASVIATAAYMSKENGDGAEVYKNVTQLKEKHYLNRVPKPQSEKKEEFSILEDAQEGGDILVKVGEKTFYPKPDKNKSSLND
;
A
#
# COMPACT_ATOMS: atom_id res chain seq x y z
N MET A 1 -6.73 100.22 -59.69
CA MET A 1 -6.14 99.03 -59.04
C MET A 1 -7.10 97.86 -59.26
N SER A 2 -7.10 97.23 -60.44
CA SER A 2 -6.19 96.21 -61.01
C SER A 2 -6.54 94.78 -60.60
N LYS A 3 -7.18 94.07 -61.56
CA LYS A 3 -6.95 92.68 -62.03
C LYS A 3 -6.93 91.56 -60.95
N LYS A 4 -7.48 90.36 -61.15
CA LYS A 4 -7.72 89.52 -62.35
C LYS A 4 -8.49 88.30 -61.80
N ILE A 5 -9.69 87.96 -62.27
CA ILE A 5 -9.97 86.94 -63.32
C ILE A 5 -8.92 85.82 -63.42
N GLY A 6 -9.40 84.58 -63.36
CA GLY A 6 -8.71 83.44 -63.98
C GLY A 6 -8.81 82.20 -63.10
N LYS A 7 -9.82 81.32 -63.22
CA LYS A 7 -10.06 80.39 -64.34
C LYS A 7 -8.97 79.32 -64.42
N SER A 8 -9.38 78.12 -64.86
CA SER A 8 -8.56 77.07 -65.51
C SER A 8 -8.45 75.82 -64.64
N ASN A 9 -9.32 74.83 -64.86
CA ASN A 9 -9.26 73.76 -65.88
C ASN A 9 -8.71 72.49 -65.24
N SER A 10 -9.56 71.47 -65.04
CA SER A 10 -9.80 70.42 -66.05
C SER A 10 -8.52 69.68 -66.44
N LYS A 11 -8.36 68.49 -65.82
CA LYS A 11 -7.88 67.21 -66.37
C LYS A 11 -7.94 66.22 -65.20
N LYS A 12 -8.94 65.33 -65.12
CA LYS A 12 -8.92 63.97 -65.74
C LYS A 12 -7.60 63.25 -65.38
N ASP A 13 -7.53 62.16 -64.62
CA ASP A 13 -8.39 60.99 -64.58
C ASP A 13 -8.09 60.08 -63.36
N ILE A 14 -9.11 59.31 -62.96
CA ILE A 14 -9.11 58.01 -62.27
C ILE A 14 -8.08 57.84 -61.15
N LYS A 15 -8.52 57.96 -59.90
CA LYS A 15 -7.89 57.26 -58.78
C LYS A 15 -8.94 56.52 -57.96
N ILE A 16 -8.89 55.20 -58.12
CA ILE A 16 -8.86 54.18 -57.07
C ILE A 16 -9.99 54.29 -56.03
N LEU A 17 -10.87 53.28 -56.04
CA LEU A 17 -11.88 53.04 -55.00
C LEU A 17 -11.33 53.40 -53.63
N ASP A 18 -11.94 54.39 -52.99
CA ASP A 18 -11.60 54.75 -51.62
C ASP A 18 -12.13 53.65 -50.72
N TYR A 19 -11.25 52.71 -50.36
CA TYR A 19 -11.54 51.64 -49.42
C TYR A 19 -12.04 52.18 -48.07
N ASN A 20 -11.84 53.47 -47.76
CA ASN A 20 -12.40 54.12 -46.57
C ASN A 20 -13.92 54.39 -46.66
N LYS A 21 -14.54 54.27 -47.84
CA LYS A 21 -16.01 54.35 -47.98
C LYS A 21 -16.71 53.03 -47.66
N VAL A 22 -15.96 51.91 -47.64
CA VAL A 22 -16.45 50.60 -47.20
C VAL A 22 -16.45 50.50 -45.68
N SER A 23 -15.55 51.20 -44.99
CA SER A 23 -15.44 51.17 -43.52
C SER A 23 -16.53 51.97 -42.78
N GLU A 24 -17.30 52.83 -43.47
CA GLU A 24 -18.36 53.63 -42.85
C GLU A 24 -19.71 52.90 -42.69
N ARG A 25 -19.93 51.75 -43.33
CA ARG A 25 -21.26 51.07 -43.26
C ARG A 25 -21.41 50.04 -42.16
N LEU A 26 -20.36 49.56 -41.49
CA LEU A 26 -20.53 48.56 -40.42
C LEU A 26 -19.57 48.73 -39.23
N GLY A 27 -19.00 49.93 -39.07
CA GLY A 27 -18.30 50.33 -37.86
C GLY A 27 -19.25 51.04 -36.89
N GLN A 28 -20.03 50.30 -36.10
CA GLN A 28 -20.42 50.75 -34.76
C GLN A 28 -20.99 49.61 -33.88
N LYS A 29 -20.35 49.44 -32.72
CA LYS A 29 -20.75 48.67 -31.54
C LYS A 29 -20.75 47.14 -31.72
N THR A 30 -19.88 46.36 -31.09
CA THR A 30 -19.42 46.47 -29.70
C THR A 30 -18.15 45.64 -29.56
N GLU A 31 -17.11 46.24 -28.98
CA GLU A 31 -15.96 45.50 -28.45
C GLU A 31 -16.45 44.46 -27.45
N ILE A 32 -16.25 43.18 -27.74
CA ILE A 32 -16.04 42.18 -26.70
C ILE A 32 -14.70 41.53 -26.98
N ASN A 33 -13.63 42.32 -26.85
CA ASN A 33 -12.34 41.76 -26.51
C ASN A 33 -12.46 41.24 -25.08
N ASN A 34 -13.02 40.03 -24.93
CA ASN A 34 -12.75 39.20 -23.77
C ASN A 34 -11.28 38.84 -23.86
N THR A 35 -10.45 39.80 -23.44
CA THR A 35 -9.16 39.51 -22.85
C THR A 35 -9.46 38.59 -21.68
N LEU A 36 -9.47 37.28 -21.97
CA LEU A 36 -9.20 36.26 -20.98
C LEU A 36 -7.77 36.50 -20.52
N ARG A 37 -7.57 37.57 -19.75
CA ARG A 37 -6.41 37.75 -18.90
C ARG A 37 -6.60 36.69 -17.84
N SER A 38 -6.26 35.45 -18.20
CA SER A 38 -6.09 34.37 -17.26
C SER A 38 -5.19 34.96 -16.18
N LYS A 39 -5.77 35.19 -14.99
CA LYS A 39 -4.96 35.42 -13.81
C LYS A 39 -4.07 34.20 -13.76
N CYS A 40 -2.81 34.34 -14.17
CA CYS A 40 -1.78 33.38 -13.85
C CYS A 40 -1.69 33.45 -12.33
N GLN A 41 -2.52 32.64 -11.66
CA GLN A 41 -2.50 32.49 -10.23
C GLN A 41 -1.10 32.00 -9.94
N ARG A 42 -0.30 32.84 -9.27
CA ARG A 42 0.99 32.40 -8.75
C ARG A 42 0.70 31.23 -7.84
N ARG A 43 1.01 30.03 -8.32
CA ARG A 43 1.04 28.82 -7.50
C ARG A 43 2.03 29.17 -6.40
N LYS A 44 1.58 29.30 -5.16
CA LYS A 44 2.50 29.35 -4.02
C LYS A 44 3.25 28.02 -4.05
N GLY A 45 4.51 28.07 -4.47
CA GLY A 45 5.36 26.89 -4.55
C GLY A 45 5.66 26.39 -3.15
N PHE A 46 5.75 25.07 -3.02
CA PHE A 46 6.21 24.41 -1.82
C PHE A 46 7.70 24.76 -1.58
N THR A 47 8.08 25.10 -0.36
CA THR A 47 9.46 25.52 -0.07
C THR A 47 10.37 24.31 0.15
N LEU A 48 11.65 24.40 -0.23
CA LEU A 48 12.60 23.29 0.00
C LEU A 48 12.72 22.94 1.50
N ILE A 49 12.68 23.96 2.35
CA ILE A 49 12.76 23.78 3.81
C ILE A 49 11.59 22.95 4.33
N GLU A 50 10.41 23.12 3.75
CA GLU A 50 9.21 22.38 4.13
C GLU A 50 9.35 20.89 3.78
N MET A 51 10.08 20.54 2.72
CA MET A 51 10.37 19.13 2.40
C MET A 51 11.44 18.56 3.31
N ILE A 52 12.49 19.35 3.59
CA ILE A 52 13.60 18.93 4.45
C ILE A 52 13.08 18.59 5.85
N VAL A 53 12.27 19.46 6.46
CA VAL A 53 11.73 19.22 7.80
C VAL A 53 10.86 17.95 7.84
N VAL A 54 10.05 17.70 6.80
CA VAL A 54 9.19 16.51 6.73
C VAL A 54 10.02 15.22 6.65
N VAL A 55 10.98 15.15 5.73
CA VAL A 55 11.82 13.94 5.61
C VAL A 55 12.73 13.74 6.82
N THR A 56 13.15 14.83 7.48
CA THR A 56 13.91 14.75 8.74
C THR A 56 13.07 14.12 9.86
N ILE A 57 11.84 14.59 10.06
CA ILE A 57 10.96 14.02 11.10
C ILE A 57 10.62 12.55 10.79
N ILE A 58 10.28 12.23 9.54
CA ILE A 58 10.02 10.84 9.11
C ILE A 58 11.27 9.99 9.31
N GLY A 59 12.47 10.49 9.02
CA GLY A 59 13.73 9.78 9.21
C GLY A 59 13.98 9.41 10.67
N ILE A 60 13.80 10.36 11.60
CA ILE A 60 13.96 10.12 13.04
C ILE A 60 12.94 9.07 13.54
N LEU A 61 11.66 9.22 13.17
CA LEU A 61 10.61 8.28 13.58
C LEU A 61 10.84 6.88 13.00
N SER A 62 11.23 6.80 11.73
CA SER A 62 11.48 5.53 11.04
C SER A 62 12.60 4.72 11.70
N GLY A 63 13.64 5.40 12.21
CA GLY A 63 14.75 4.74 12.92
C GLY A 63 14.31 3.96 14.15
N ILE A 64 13.47 4.56 15.01
CA ILE A 64 13.00 3.93 16.26
C ILE A 64 11.99 2.81 15.97
N VAL A 65 11.10 3.02 15.00
CA VAL A 65 10.06 2.06 14.62
C VAL A 65 10.68 0.74 14.16
N ALA A 66 11.76 0.79 13.36
CA ALA A 66 12.40 -0.40 12.82
C ALA A 66 12.91 -1.38 13.90
N ILE A 67 13.53 -0.87 14.96
CA ILE A 67 14.09 -1.69 16.05
C ILE A 67 12.97 -2.39 16.83
N LYS A 68 11.88 -1.68 17.15
CA LYS A 68 10.75 -2.26 17.90
C LYS A 68 9.94 -3.25 17.07
N TYR A 69 9.84 -3.03 15.76
CA TYR A 69 9.03 -3.84 14.86
C TYR A 69 9.51 -5.30 14.79
N ASN A 70 10.83 -5.53 14.74
CA ASN A 70 11.38 -6.88 14.61
C ASN A 70 11.01 -7.80 15.78
N GLY A 71 11.11 -7.31 17.02
CA GLY A 71 10.76 -8.09 18.22
C GLY A 71 9.26 -8.41 18.29
N ALA A 72 8.41 -7.41 18.07
CA ALA A 72 6.96 -7.60 18.04
C ALA A 72 6.53 -8.59 16.94
N GLN A 73 7.14 -8.49 15.76
CA GLN A 73 6.86 -9.40 14.66
C GLN A 73 7.29 -10.85 14.97
N LYS A 74 8.46 -11.04 15.60
CA LYS A 74 8.92 -12.38 16.03
C LYS A 74 7.94 -13.00 17.02
N MET A 75 7.54 -12.25 18.05
CA MET A 75 6.58 -12.72 19.05
C MET A 75 5.21 -13.06 18.44
N ALA A 76 4.73 -12.24 17.50
CA ALA A 76 3.46 -12.50 16.81
C ALA A 76 3.51 -13.77 15.96
N LYS A 77 4.63 -14.01 15.27
CA LYS A 77 4.86 -15.24 14.50
C LYS A 77 4.87 -16.47 15.42
N GLU A 78 5.64 -16.44 16.50
CA GLU A 78 5.69 -17.54 17.46
C GLU A 78 4.32 -17.79 18.12
N ASN A 79 3.58 -16.74 18.49
CA ASN A 79 2.24 -16.89 19.06
C ASN A 79 1.23 -17.48 18.06
N THR A 80 1.38 -17.17 16.77
CA THR A 80 0.59 -17.80 15.71
C THR A 80 0.90 -19.28 15.61
N ASP A 81 2.17 -19.66 15.76
CA ASP A 81 2.59 -21.06 15.70
C ASP A 81 2.14 -21.85 16.94
N TYR A 82 2.16 -21.25 18.14
CA TYR A 82 1.54 -21.83 19.33
C TYR A 82 0.04 -22.08 19.13
N ALA A 83 -0.69 -21.14 18.52
CA ALA A 83 -2.11 -21.30 18.24
C ALA A 83 -2.37 -22.40 17.20
N ASN A 84 -1.61 -22.41 16.10
CA ASN A 84 -1.72 -23.44 15.07
C ASN A 84 -1.38 -24.84 15.62
N ALA A 85 -0.34 -24.94 16.45
CA ALA A 85 0.06 -26.19 17.08
C ALA A 85 -1.03 -26.75 18.01
N SER A 86 -1.71 -25.89 18.77
CA SER A 86 -2.86 -26.31 19.59
C SER A 86 -4.04 -26.82 18.76
N VAL A 87 -4.32 -26.20 17.61
CA VAL A 87 -5.35 -26.68 16.67
C VAL A 87 -4.97 -28.05 16.10
N ILE A 88 -3.71 -28.22 15.70
CA ILE A 88 -3.18 -29.50 15.20
C ILE A 88 -3.26 -30.59 16.28
N ALA A 89 -2.84 -30.29 17.50
CA ALA A 89 -2.89 -31.23 18.62
C ALA A 89 -4.33 -31.67 18.91
N THR A 90 -5.27 -30.71 18.94
CA THR A 90 -6.70 -31.02 19.13
C THR A 90 -7.23 -31.93 18.03
N ALA A 91 -6.91 -31.64 16.77
CA ALA A 91 -7.29 -32.48 15.63
C ALA A 91 -6.69 -33.90 15.73
N ALA A 92 -5.44 -34.00 16.17
CA ALA A 92 -4.77 -35.27 16.39
C ALA A 92 -5.42 -36.08 17.53
N TYR A 93 -5.76 -35.44 18.65
CA TYR A 93 -6.52 -36.08 19.74
C TYR A 93 -7.87 -36.58 19.26
N MET A 94 -8.65 -35.75 18.55
CA MET A 94 -9.94 -36.14 18.01
C MET A 94 -9.83 -37.34 17.05
N SER A 95 -8.81 -37.37 16.20
CA SER A 95 -8.56 -38.48 15.29
C SER A 95 -8.18 -39.77 16.03
N LYS A 96 -7.34 -39.67 17.07
CA LYS A 96 -6.96 -40.79 17.92
C LYS A 96 -8.16 -41.35 18.70
N GLU A 97 -9.01 -40.49 19.25
CA GLU A 97 -10.22 -40.87 19.98
C GLU A 97 -11.29 -41.49 19.07
N ASN A 98 -11.37 -41.05 17.81
CA ASN A 98 -12.22 -41.66 16.79
C ASN A 98 -11.72 -43.03 16.31
N GLY A 99 -10.57 -43.50 16.80
CA GLY A 99 -10.01 -44.81 16.48
C GLY A 99 -9.23 -44.86 15.17
N ASP A 100 -8.85 -43.72 14.59
CA ASP A 100 -7.91 -43.71 13.47
C ASP A 100 -6.52 -44.19 13.92
N GLY A 101 -5.78 -44.83 13.00
CA GLY A 101 -4.43 -45.31 13.27
C GLY A 101 -3.38 -44.20 13.37
N ALA A 102 -2.20 -44.56 13.87
CA ALA A 102 -1.07 -43.64 14.08
C ALA A 102 -0.58 -42.96 12.79
N GLU A 103 -0.76 -43.60 11.64
CA GLU A 103 -0.50 -43.04 10.32
C GLU A 103 -1.35 -41.81 10.00
N VAL A 104 -2.53 -41.71 10.61
CA VAL A 104 -3.45 -40.58 10.44
C VAL A 104 -3.18 -39.51 11.49
N TYR A 105 -3.32 -39.84 12.77
CA TYR A 105 -3.31 -38.80 13.81
C TYR A 105 -1.92 -38.17 14.05
N LYS A 106 -0.83 -38.82 13.59
CA LYS A 106 0.52 -38.25 13.62
C LYS A 106 0.92 -37.49 12.36
N ASN A 107 0.02 -37.38 11.37
CA ASN A 107 0.32 -36.74 10.10
C ASN A 107 -0.66 -35.59 9.82
N VAL A 108 -0.13 -34.36 9.80
CA VAL A 108 -0.94 -33.14 9.59
C VAL A 108 -1.68 -33.15 8.25
N THR A 109 -1.09 -33.74 7.20
CA THR A 109 -1.72 -33.86 5.89
C THR A 109 -2.89 -34.84 5.93
N GLN A 110 -2.73 -35.98 6.61
CA GLN A 110 -3.81 -36.96 6.79
C GLN A 110 -4.95 -36.39 7.65
N LEU A 111 -4.64 -35.60 8.67
CA LEU A 111 -5.65 -34.88 9.45
C LEU A 111 -6.50 -33.93 8.59
N LYS A 112 -5.91 -33.31 7.57
CA LYS A 112 -6.68 -32.52 6.59
C LYS A 112 -7.54 -33.42 5.69
N GLU A 113 -6.96 -34.48 5.14
CA GLU A 113 -7.67 -35.42 4.25
C GLU A 113 -8.87 -36.07 4.93
N LYS A 114 -8.76 -36.37 6.23
CA LYS A 114 -9.82 -36.89 7.09
C LYS A 114 -10.74 -35.82 7.68
N HIS A 115 -10.60 -34.56 7.27
CA HIS A 115 -11.44 -33.43 7.69
C HIS A 115 -11.37 -33.05 9.18
N TYR A 116 -10.36 -33.51 9.92
CA TYR A 116 -10.06 -32.97 11.26
C TYR A 116 -9.45 -31.56 11.19
N LEU A 117 -8.78 -31.24 10.08
CA LEU A 117 -8.26 -29.92 9.78
C LEU A 117 -8.88 -29.37 8.49
N ASN A 118 -9.32 -28.11 8.53
CA ASN A 118 -9.80 -27.42 7.34
C ASN A 118 -8.66 -27.06 6.36
N ARG A 119 -7.44 -26.88 6.89
CA ARG A 119 -6.22 -26.62 6.12
C ARG A 119 -5.01 -27.08 6.91
N VAL A 120 -3.92 -27.39 6.22
CA VAL A 120 -2.60 -27.59 6.85
C VAL A 120 -2.02 -26.22 7.21
N PRO A 121 -1.87 -25.88 8.51
CA PRO A 121 -1.23 -24.63 8.91
C PRO A 121 0.25 -24.63 8.52
N LYS A 122 0.81 -23.44 8.22
CA LYS A 122 2.23 -23.26 7.92
C LYS A 122 2.91 -22.46 9.03
N PRO A 123 4.07 -22.91 9.54
CA PRO A 123 4.81 -22.16 10.54
C PRO A 123 5.17 -20.75 10.06
N GLN A 124 5.06 -19.77 10.96
CA GLN A 124 5.35 -18.36 10.70
C GLN A 124 6.70 -17.93 11.28
N SER A 125 7.17 -18.58 12.35
CA SER A 125 8.48 -18.35 12.97
C SER A 125 9.59 -18.98 12.14
N GLU A 126 9.39 -20.22 11.66
CA GLU A 126 10.35 -20.99 10.87
C GLU A 126 9.79 -21.28 9.48
N LYS A 127 9.98 -20.35 8.54
CA LYS A 127 9.32 -20.38 7.21
C LYS A 127 9.64 -21.60 6.32
N LYS A 128 10.71 -22.33 6.62
CA LYS A 128 11.17 -23.48 5.81
C LYS A 128 10.68 -24.82 6.33
N GLU A 129 10.17 -24.84 7.55
CA GLU A 129 9.81 -26.05 8.26
C GLU A 129 8.30 -26.28 8.22
N GLU A 130 7.89 -27.52 8.48
CA GLU A 130 6.49 -27.91 8.62
C GLU A 130 6.19 -28.34 10.06
N PHE A 131 4.90 -28.38 10.41
CA PHE A 131 4.50 -28.93 11.70
C PHE A 131 4.61 -30.45 11.68
N SER A 132 5.28 -31.00 12.69
CA SER A 132 5.39 -32.45 12.92
C SER A 132 4.70 -32.82 14.23
N ILE A 133 4.02 -33.96 14.22
CA ILE A 133 3.31 -34.50 15.39
C ILE A 133 4.10 -35.71 15.89
N LEU A 134 4.44 -35.71 17.17
CA LEU A 134 5.10 -36.83 17.86
C LEU A 134 4.28 -37.22 19.08
N GLU A 135 4.43 -38.44 19.57
CA GLU A 135 3.94 -38.81 20.90
C GLU A 135 5.12 -38.78 21.87
N ASP A 136 4.94 -38.16 23.03
CA ASP A 136 5.94 -38.21 24.08
C ASP A 136 6.01 -39.64 24.65
N ALA A 137 7.22 -40.21 24.65
CA ALA A 137 7.48 -41.52 25.19
C ALA A 137 7.61 -41.54 26.73
N GLN A 138 7.68 -40.37 27.37
CA GLN A 138 7.96 -40.24 28.81
C GLN A 138 6.70 -39.93 29.65
N GLU A 139 5.68 -39.27 29.08
CA GLU A 139 4.43 -38.90 29.76
C GLU A 139 3.20 -39.47 29.03
N GLY A 140 2.95 -40.77 29.18
CA GLY A 140 1.63 -41.37 28.88
C GLY A 140 1.14 -41.32 27.42
N GLY A 141 1.98 -40.91 26.45
CA GLY A 141 1.58 -40.81 25.04
C GLY A 141 0.89 -39.49 24.66
N ASP A 142 1.20 -38.41 25.38
CA ASP A 142 0.73 -37.07 25.06
C ASP A 142 1.27 -36.57 23.72
N ILE A 143 0.42 -35.83 23.00
CA ILE A 143 0.72 -35.32 21.66
C ILE A 143 1.63 -34.09 21.75
N LEU A 144 2.78 -34.17 21.09
CA LEU A 144 3.73 -33.09 20.89
C LEU A 144 3.61 -32.55 19.48
N VAL A 145 3.51 -31.23 19.33
CA VAL A 145 3.57 -30.57 18.02
C VAL A 145 4.81 -29.71 17.95
N LYS A 146 5.67 -30.00 16.97
CA LYS A 146 6.98 -29.35 16.78
C LYS A 146 7.08 -28.68 15.42
N VAL A 147 8.02 -27.75 15.32
CA VAL A 147 8.52 -27.19 14.07
C VAL A 147 10.05 -27.24 14.16
N GLY A 148 10.68 -28.06 13.31
CA GLY A 148 12.09 -28.43 13.49
C GLY A 148 12.32 -29.02 14.89
N GLU A 149 13.27 -28.45 15.64
CA GLU A 149 13.59 -28.90 17.01
C GLU A 149 12.70 -28.27 18.10
N LYS A 150 11.94 -27.22 17.77
CA LYS A 150 11.19 -26.44 18.75
C LYS A 150 9.78 -26.99 18.96
N THR A 151 9.41 -27.21 20.22
CA THR A 151 8.05 -27.61 20.62
C THR A 151 7.13 -26.39 20.73
N PHE A 152 5.98 -26.48 20.07
CA PHE A 152 4.90 -25.49 20.11
C PHE A 152 3.64 -26.01 20.79
N TYR A 153 3.52 -27.32 21.01
CA TYR A 153 2.50 -27.90 21.87
C TYR A 153 3.06 -29.08 22.67
N PRO A 154 2.81 -29.17 23.99
CA PRO A 154 2.10 -28.18 24.80
C PRO A 154 2.89 -26.86 24.92
N LYS A 155 2.19 -25.75 25.17
CA LYS A 155 2.84 -24.45 25.29
C LYS A 155 3.71 -24.44 26.57
N PRO A 156 5.02 -24.14 26.47
CA PRO A 156 5.88 -24.17 27.63
C PRO A 156 5.45 -23.13 28.68
N ASP A 157 5.52 -23.52 29.96
CA ASP A 157 5.24 -22.64 31.09
C ASP A 157 6.26 -21.50 31.13
N LYS A 158 5.79 -20.25 31.09
CA LYS A 158 6.66 -19.06 31.13
C LYS A 158 7.54 -18.99 32.39
N ASN A 159 7.13 -19.62 33.50
CA ASN A 159 7.88 -19.66 34.75
C ASN A 159 9.02 -20.68 34.77
N LYS A 160 9.05 -21.65 33.83
CA LYS A 160 10.12 -22.67 33.76
C LYS A 160 11.22 -22.31 32.76
N SER A 161 10.95 -21.45 31.78
CA SER A 161 11.93 -21.05 30.76
C SER A 161 12.89 -19.94 31.20
N SER A 162 12.56 -19.17 32.25
CA SER A 162 13.39 -18.05 32.74
C SER A 162 14.43 -18.46 33.79
N LEU A 163 14.60 -19.76 34.05
CA LEU A 163 15.54 -20.30 35.05
C LEU A 163 16.90 -20.70 34.45
N ASN A 164 17.06 -20.65 33.12
CA ASN A 164 18.25 -21.13 32.42
C ASN A 164 18.93 -20.09 31.49
N ASP A 165 18.59 -18.81 31.60
CA ASP A 165 19.30 -17.71 30.91
C ASP A 165 20.17 -16.91 31.90
#